data_AF-A0A453ICW5-F1
#
_entry.id   AF-A0A453ICW5-F1
#
_cell.length_a   1.000
_cell.length_b   1.000
_cell.length_c   1.000
_cell.angle_alpha   90.00
_cell.angle_beta   90.00
_cell.angle_gamma   90.00
#
_symmetry.space_group_name_H-M   'P 1'
#
loop_
_entity.id
_entity.type
_entity.pdbx_description
1 polymer ?
#
loop_
_entity_poly.entity_id
_entity_poly.type
_entity_poly.pdbx_seq_one_letter_code
_entity_poly.pdbx_strand_id
1 'polypeptide(L)'
;VPRPHHTCRLLSPPPSLSPTPSAPAGERIRRRRRRLTMKQLHRQPSLSKQHRPHHRASLSRSLASYLLREHRLLFVLLGFLLASSFFLLYPALAPHPISLSSSAYAATTTSAIRNPRVFSFSTANASPRRLPVGVRKKPLRVVVTGGAGFVGSHLVDKVLARGDSVIVVDNFFTGRKENVAHHLANPRFELIRHDVVEPILLEVDQIYHLACPASPVHYKFNPIKTIKTNVMGTLNMLGLAKRVGARFLLTSTSEVYGDPLEHPQKESYWGHVNPIGVRSCYDEGKRTAETLTMDYHRGAGVEVRIARIFNTYGPRMCLDDGRVVSNFVAQVCLNS
;
A
#
# COMPACT_ATOMS: atom_id res chain seq x y z
N VAL A 1 52.08 7.78 37.03
CA VAL A 1 53.05 7.58 38.12
C VAL A 1 53.81 8.89 38.30
N PRO A 2 54.10 9.42 39.51
CA PRO A 2 53.61 9.10 40.88
C PRO A 2 52.82 10.29 41.52
N ARG A 3 51.80 10.06 42.37
CA ARG A 3 51.77 10.14 43.87
C ARG A 3 51.64 11.60 44.47
N PRO A 4 51.65 11.88 45.81
CA PRO A 4 50.36 12.06 46.55
C PRO A 4 50.38 13.10 47.70
N HIS A 5 49.38 13.06 48.61
CA HIS A 5 49.62 13.21 50.07
C HIS A 5 48.56 12.47 50.92
N HIS A 6 48.81 12.24 52.23
CA HIS A 6 47.97 11.34 53.07
C HIS A 6 47.88 11.74 54.58
N THR A 7 46.69 11.64 55.18
CA THR A 7 46.37 11.55 56.63
C THR A 7 45.12 10.65 56.77
N CYS A 8 45.00 9.53 57.53
CA CYS A 8 45.51 9.03 58.83
C CYS A 8 44.64 9.54 60.02
N ARG A 9 44.03 8.77 60.95
CA ARG A 9 44.31 7.48 61.69
C ARG A 9 42.97 6.73 62.06
N LEU A 10 42.83 5.55 62.75
CA LEU A 10 43.53 4.24 62.95
C LEU A 10 42.64 3.23 63.78
N LEU A 11 42.81 1.91 63.57
CA LEU A 11 42.64 0.73 64.50
C LEU A 11 41.27 0.31 65.13
N SER A 12 40.98 -1.02 65.16
CA SER A 12 39.87 -1.70 65.89
C SER A 12 39.98 -3.27 65.91
N PRO A 13 39.54 -4.01 66.97
CA PRO A 13 39.58 -5.50 67.04
C PRO A 13 38.25 -6.26 67.44
N PRO A 14 38.10 -7.57 67.13
CA PRO A 14 36.96 -8.45 67.53
C PRO A 14 37.31 -9.65 68.47
N PRO A 15 36.33 -10.27 69.19
CA PRO A 15 35.95 -11.70 69.02
C PRO A 15 34.42 -11.95 69.31
N SER A 16 33.80 -13.09 69.71
CA SER A 16 34.19 -14.49 70.10
C SER A 16 33.01 -15.52 70.07
N LEU A 17 33.30 -16.78 69.70
CA LEU A 17 32.73 -18.09 70.17
C LEU A 17 31.28 -18.58 69.83
N SER A 18 31.09 -19.91 69.94
CA SER A 18 30.01 -20.77 69.35
C SER A 18 29.60 -21.96 70.25
N PRO A 19 28.62 -22.83 69.85
CA PRO A 19 28.96 -24.17 69.29
C PRO A 19 27.95 -24.79 68.26
N THR A 20 28.21 -26.04 67.83
CA THR A 20 27.56 -26.88 66.77
C THR A 20 26.89 -28.16 67.39
N PRO A 21 26.23 -29.16 66.71
CA PRO A 21 26.33 -29.74 65.33
C PRO A 21 24.93 -29.87 64.60
N SER A 22 24.55 -30.77 63.66
CA SER A 22 25.07 -32.07 63.12
C SER A 22 24.54 -32.44 61.70
N ALA A 23 24.78 -33.70 61.25
CA ALA A 23 24.38 -34.37 59.98
C ALA A 23 24.34 -35.92 60.23
N PRO A 24 24.18 -36.89 59.27
CA PRO A 24 24.09 -36.83 57.79
C PRO A 24 23.15 -37.87 57.07
N ALA A 25 23.20 -37.90 55.72
CA ALA A 25 23.05 -39.05 54.79
C ALA A 25 21.71 -39.85 54.66
N GLY A 26 21.46 -40.45 53.47
CA GLY A 26 20.45 -41.52 53.31
C GLY A 26 19.85 -41.74 51.89
N GLU A 27 19.75 -43.01 51.49
CA GLU A 27 19.21 -43.58 50.24
C GLU A 27 17.78 -43.13 49.81
N ARG A 28 17.41 -43.07 48.52
CA ARG A 28 17.14 -44.16 47.53
C ARG A 28 15.95 -45.08 47.89
N ILE A 29 15.06 -45.28 46.90
CA ILE A 29 14.03 -46.36 46.77
C ILE A 29 12.70 -46.25 47.58
N ARG A 30 11.61 -45.90 46.86
CA ARG A 30 10.22 -46.46 46.87
C ARG A 30 9.38 -45.58 45.93
N ARG A 31 8.74 -46.02 44.84
CA ARG A 31 8.34 -47.36 44.34
C ARG A 31 7.40 -48.14 45.27
N ARG A 32 6.12 -47.73 45.36
CA ARG A 32 4.89 -48.56 45.28
C ARG A 32 3.63 -47.76 45.67
N ARG A 33 2.46 -48.18 45.16
CA ARG A 33 1.14 -47.49 45.12
C ARG A 33 1.14 -46.32 44.10
N ARG A 34 0.25 -46.26 43.10
CA ARG A 34 -0.99 -47.03 42.82
C ARG A 34 -0.88 -47.93 41.57
N ARG A 35 -1.48 -49.12 41.62
CA ARG A 35 -1.89 -49.99 40.50
C ARG A 35 -3.09 -50.80 40.99
N LEU A 36 -4.01 -51.20 40.10
CA LEU A 36 -5.41 -51.60 40.40
C LEU A 36 -6.27 -50.36 40.76
N THR A 37 -7.50 -50.18 40.28
CA THR A 37 -8.36 -50.96 39.36
C THR A 37 -8.26 -50.43 37.90
N MET A 38 -8.62 -51.11 36.80
CA MET A 38 -9.93 -51.62 36.32
C MET A 38 -11.07 -50.58 36.39
N LYS A 39 -11.94 -50.39 35.37
CA LYS A 39 -12.18 -51.14 34.10
C LYS A 39 -12.95 -50.24 33.09
N GLN A 40 -12.90 -50.59 31.79
CA GLN A 40 -13.88 -50.26 30.71
C GLN A 40 -14.28 -48.80 30.40
N LEU A 41 -14.05 -48.36 29.15
CA LEU A 41 -15.14 -48.10 28.18
C LEU A 41 -14.61 -48.11 26.71
N HIS A 42 -15.53 -48.09 25.73
CA HIS A 42 -15.42 -48.33 24.27
C HIS A 42 -14.05 -48.10 23.58
N ARG A 43 -13.51 -49.04 22.77
CA ARG A 43 -13.99 -49.63 21.48
C ARG A 43 -14.26 -48.61 20.35
N GLN A 44 -13.27 -48.43 19.48
CA GLN A 44 -13.49 -48.08 18.06
C GLN A 44 -13.60 -49.37 17.22
N PRO A 45 -14.43 -49.40 16.16
CA PRO A 45 -14.32 -50.35 15.06
C PRO A 45 -13.79 -49.66 13.78
N SER A 46 -13.01 -50.39 12.98
CA SER A 46 -12.57 -49.98 11.65
C SER A 46 -12.99 -51.01 10.59
N LEU A 47 -13.41 -50.53 9.41
CA LEU A 47 -12.98 -50.98 8.06
C LEU A 47 -14.05 -50.79 6.95
N SER A 48 -13.58 -50.33 5.78
CA SER A 48 -14.16 -50.51 4.43
C SER A 48 -15.57 -49.93 4.15
N LYS A 49 -15.78 -49.16 3.07
CA LYS A 49 -15.65 -49.60 1.67
C LYS A 49 -15.26 -48.45 0.72
N GLN A 50 -14.78 -48.83 -0.47
CA GLN A 50 -14.52 -47.91 -1.58
C GLN A 50 -15.82 -47.51 -2.30
N HIS A 51 -15.88 -46.29 -2.84
CA HIS A 51 -16.60 -46.03 -4.09
C HIS A 51 -16.03 -44.82 -4.83
N ARG A 52 -15.95 -44.91 -6.17
CA ARG A 52 -15.71 -43.76 -7.07
C ARG A 52 -17.04 -43.24 -7.66
N PRO A 53 -17.09 -42.00 -8.17
CA PRO A 53 -18.33 -41.22 -8.23
C PRO A 53 -19.09 -41.29 -9.56
N HIS A 54 -20.42 -41.20 -9.49
CA HIS A 54 -21.30 -40.88 -10.62
C HIS A 54 -22.49 -40.04 -10.15
N HIS A 55 -22.56 -38.75 -10.54
CA HIS A 55 -23.62 -38.23 -11.43
C HIS A 55 -23.55 -36.70 -11.60
N ARG A 56 -23.47 -36.24 -12.86
CA ARG A 56 -23.90 -34.89 -13.26
C ARG A 56 -25.42 -34.91 -13.47
N ALA A 57 -26.23 -34.45 -12.50
CA ALA A 57 -27.63 -34.01 -12.72
C ALA A 57 -28.32 -33.53 -11.41
N SER A 58 -28.26 -32.24 -11.07
CA SER A 58 -29.11 -31.68 -9.99
C SER A 58 -29.41 -30.17 -10.09
N LEU A 59 -28.52 -29.37 -10.67
CA LEU A 59 -28.63 -27.91 -10.69
C LEU A 59 -29.91 -27.35 -11.35
N SER A 60 -30.38 -27.93 -12.47
CA SER A 60 -31.55 -27.42 -13.19
C SER A 60 -32.86 -27.55 -12.41
N ARG A 61 -33.04 -28.64 -11.64
CA ARG A 61 -34.25 -28.86 -10.83
C ARG A 61 -34.34 -27.87 -9.66
N SER A 62 -33.21 -27.44 -9.11
CA SER A 62 -33.15 -26.44 -8.02
C SER A 62 -33.56 -25.05 -8.48
N LEU A 63 -33.09 -24.61 -9.66
CA LEU A 63 -33.47 -23.30 -10.22
C LEU A 63 -34.96 -23.23 -10.58
N ALA A 64 -35.52 -24.30 -11.15
CA ALA A 64 -36.95 -24.37 -11.48
C ALA A 64 -37.83 -24.29 -10.21
N SER A 65 -37.50 -25.05 -9.15
CA SER A 65 -38.27 -25.01 -7.90
C SER A 65 -38.10 -23.70 -7.12
N TYR A 66 -36.98 -23.00 -7.29
CA TYR A 66 -36.75 -21.66 -6.71
C TYR A 66 -37.59 -20.55 -7.38
N LEU A 67 -37.77 -20.62 -8.71
CA LEU A 67 -38.57 -19.63 -9.46
C LEU A 67 -40.09 -19.83 -9.30
N LEU A 68 -40.54 -21.07 -9.04
CA LEU A 68 -41.96 -21.44 -8.94
C LEU A 68 -42.58 -21.23 -7.54
N ARG A 69 -41.87 -20.65 -6.58
CA ARG A 69 -42.37 -20.43 -5.21
C ARG A 69 -42.70 -18.96 -4.95
N GLU A 70 -43.96 -18.71 -4.54
CA GLU A 70 -44.48 -17.44 -3.99
C GLU A 70 -44.25 -16.18 -4.87
N HIS A 71 -45.15 -15.96 -5.84
CA HIS A 71 -45.36 -14.72 -6.62
C HIS A 71 -44.17 -14.09 -7.38
N ARG A 72 -42.93 -14.54 -7.18
CA ARG A 72 -41.70 -13.98 -7.79
C ARG A 72 -41.73 -13.97 -9.32
N LEU A 73 -42.34 -14.98 -9.93
CA LEU A 73 -42.49 -15.08 -11.38
C LEU A 73 -43.35 -13.93 -11.97
N LEU A 74 -44.34 -13.43 -11.21
CA LEU A 74 -45.12 -12.24 -11.60
C LEU A 74 -44.25 -10.98 -11.61
N PHE A 75 -43.35 -10.80 -10.63
CA PHE A 75 -42.43 -9.66 -10.59
C PHE A 75 -41.43 -9.68 -11.77
N VAL A 76 -40.96 -10.86 -12.18
CA VAL A 76 -40.10 -11.01 -13.36
C VAL A 76 -40.86 -10.66 -14.65
N LEU A 77 -42.09 -11.17 -14.82
CA LEU A 77 -42.92 -10.83 -15.98
C LEU A 77 -43.34 -9.36 -16.01
N LEU A 78 -43.67 -8.76 -14.87
CA LEU A 78 -43.98 -7.34 -14.74
C LEU A 78 -42.77 -6.46 -15.08
N GLY A 79 -41.57 -6.83 -14.60
CA GLY A 79 -40.32 -6.14 -14.97
C GLY A 79 -40.04 -6.21 -16.47
N PHE A 80 -40.29 -7.37 -17.10
CA PHE A 80 -40.14 -7.54 -18.55
C PHE A 80 -41.18 -6.72 -19.35
N LEU A 81 -42.43 -6.65 -18.88
CA LEU A 81 -43.47 -5.80 -19.48
C LEU A 81 -43.16 -4.31 -19.36
N LEU A 82 -42.65 -3.86 -18.21
CA LEU A 82 -42.23 -2.46 -18.03
C LEU A 82 -41.02 -2.10 -18.92
N ALA A 83 -40.03 -2.98 -19.00
CA ALA A 83 -38.84 -2.77 -19.84
C ALA A 83 -39.18 -2.76 -21.34
N SER A 84 -40.03 -3.69 -21.80
CA SER A 84 -40.47 -3.74 -23.21
C SER A 84 -41.39 -2.58 -23.57
N SER A 85 -42.31 -2.18 -22.68
CA SER A 85 -43.12 -0.97 -22.85
C SER A 85 -42.24 0.28 -23.01
N PHE A 86 -41.23 0.47 -22.15
CA PHE A 86 -40.29 1.58 -22.28
C PHE A 86 -39.55 1.56 -23.62
N PHE A 87 -39.01 0.41 -24.03
CA PHE A 87 -38.28 0.29 -25.31
C PHE A 87 -39.15 0.48 -26.56
N LEU A 88 -40.46 0.18 -26.47
CA LEU A 88 -41.39 0.29 -27.60
C LEU A 88 -42.10 1.66 -27.67
N LEU A 89 -42.32 2.36 -26.57
CA LEU A 89 -42.90 3.71 -26.57
C LEU A 89 -41.87 4.83 -26.74
N TYR A 90 -40.60 4.64 -26.35
CA TYR A 90 -39.58 5.68 -26.45
C TYR A 90 -39.41 6.27 -27.88
N PRO A 91 -39.46 5.48 -28.97
CA PRO A 91 -39.40 6.02 -30.33
C PRO A 91 -40.60 6.88 -30.75
N ALA A 92 -41.74 6.79 -30.05
CA ALA A 92 -42.97 7.52 -30.36
C ALA A 92 -43.12 8.86 -29.62
N LEU A 93 -42.25 9.15 -28.64
CA LEU A 93 -42.28 10.36 -27.82
C LEU A 93 -41.03 11.25 -28.02
N ALA A 94 -40.07 10.83 -28.85
CA ALA A 94 -38.88 11.61 -29.19
C ALA A 94 -39.13 12.55 -30.38
N PRO A 95 -38.89 13.87 -30.26
CA PRO A 95 -38.96 14.80 -31.39
C PRO A 95 -37.96 14.42 -32.50
N HIS A 96 -38.37 14.55 -33.76
CA HIS A 96 -37.56 14.11 -34.90
C HIS A 96 -36.24 14.89 -35.03
N PRO A 97 -35.10 14.21 -35.26
CA PRO A 97 -33.88 14.86 -35.76
C PRO A 97 -34.08 15.26 -37.23
N ILE A 98 -33.58 16.46 -37.58
CA ILE A 98 -33.70 17.02 -38.93
C ILE A 98 -32.83 16.22 -39.92
N SER A 99 -33.42 15.82 -41.05
CA SER A 99 -32.70 15.21 -42.16
C SER A 99 -31.95 16.26 -43.00
N LEU A 100 -30.66 16.04 -43.22
CA LEU A 100 -29.82 16.83 -44.11
C LEU A 100 -29.32 15.94 -45.25
N SER A 101 -30.03 15.98 -46.39
CA SER A 101 -29.72 15.20 -47.58
C SER A 101 -28.73 15.92 -48.50
N SER A 102 -27.57 15.32 -48.72
CA SER A 102 -26.54 15.83 -49.63
C SER A 102 -26.89 15.60 -51.11
N SER A 103 -27.61 16.53 -51.75
CA SER A 103 -27.57 16.71 -53.21
C SER A 103 -28.25 18.00 -53.68
N ALA A 104 -27.47 19.07 -53.92
CA ALA A 104 -27.66 20.07 -54.98
C ALA A 104 -26.62 21.19 -54.86
N TYR A 105 -25.91 21.47 -55.96
CA TYR A 105 -25.85 22.77 -56.65
C TYR A 105 -24.60 22.83 -57.54
N ALA A 106 -24.82 22.71 -58.85
CA ALA A 106 -23.80 22.99 -59.84
C ALA A 106 -23.81 24.49 -60.20
N ALA A 107 -22.61 25.01 -60.51
CA ALA A 107 -22.32 26.19 -61.32
C ALA A 107 -23.28 27.40 -61.31
N THR A 108 -22.76 28.55 -60.88
CA THR A 108 -22.96 29.82 -61.61
C THR A 108 -21.68 30.65 -61.61
N THR A 109 -21.48 31.38 -62.70
CA THR A 109 -20.21 31.87 -63.23
C THR A 109 -19.81 33.27 -62.72
N THR A 110 -18.54 33.62 -62.97
CA THR A 110 -18.00 34.99 -63.24
C THR A 110 -17.65 35.96 -62.09
N SER A 111 -16.43 36.52 -62.22
CA SER A 111 -16.01 37.89 -61.82
C SER A 111 -15.82 38.23 -60.33
N ALA A 112 -14.85 39.06 -59.93
CA ALA A 112 -13.58 39.48 -60.55
C ALA A 112 -12.66 40.16 -59.48
N ILE A 113 -11.34 40.23 -59.75
CA ILE A 113 -10.36 41.15 -59.11
C ILE A 113 -10.16 41.03 -57.57
N ARG A 114 -9.03 40.44 -57.12
CA ARG A 114 -7.86 41.17 -56.53
C ARG A 114 -6.82 40.22 -55.88
N ASN A 115 -5.70 39.99 -56.55
CA ASN A 115 -4.49 39.34 -55.99
C ASN A 115 -3.60 40.37 -55.23
N PRO A 116 -2.53 39.95 -54.51
CA PRO A 116 -2.49 38.88 -53.51
C PRO A 116 -1.65 39.25 -52.26
N ARG A 117 -1.90 38.65 -51.09
CA ARG A 117 -0.88 38.54 -50.01
C ARG A 117 -0.99 37.20 -49.27
N VAL A 118 -0.22 36.22 -49.72
CA VAL A 118 0.06 34.99 -48.97
C VAL A 118 0.89 35.36 -47.74
N PHE A 119 0.36 35.11 -46.54
CA PHE A 119 1.17 35.16 -45.32
C PHE A 119 2.09 33.94 -45.29
N SER A 120 3.33 34.12 -45.73
CA SER A 120 4.39 33.13 -45.56
C SER A 120 4.63 32.89 -44.07
N PHE A 121 4.47 31.65 -43.62
CA PHE A 121 4.90 31.22 -42.29
C PHE A 121 6.43 31.16 -42.26
N SER A 122 7.05 32.30 -41.98
CA SER A 122 8.49 32.40 -41.78
C SER A 122 8.92 31.49 -40.64
N THR A 123 9.80 30.53 -40.93
CA THR A 123 10.43 29.62 -39.98
C THR A 123 11.47 30.38 -39.14
N ALA A 124 11.00 31.26 -38.26
CA ALA A 124 11.84 31.99 -37.33
C ALA A 124 12.55 31.00 -36.40
N ASN A 125 13.89 31.01 -36.46
CA ASN A 125 14.74 30.14 -35.64
C ASN A 125 14.41 30.31 -34.14
N ALA A 126 13.77 29.28 -33.57
CA ALA A 126 13.50 29.17 -32.14
C ALA A 126 14.80 28.84 -31.38
N SER A 127 15.70 29.83 -31.29
CA SER A 127 16.89 29.75 -30.45
C SER A 127 16.48 29.40 -29.01
N PRO A 128 17.24 28.53 -28.31
CA PRO A 128 16.84 28.04 -27.00
C PRO A 128 16.77 29.22 -26.03
N ARG A 129 15.55 29.54 -25.57
CA ARG A 129 15.30 30.59 -24.58
C ARG A 129 16.07 30.25 -23.30
N ARG A 130 17.24 30.87 -23.12
CA ARG A 130 17.99 30.82 -21.86
C ARG A 130 17.09 31.38 -20.77
N LEU A 131 16.61 30.51 -19.88
CA LEU A 131 15.86 30.94 -18.70
C LEU A 131 16.75 31.86 -17.87
N PRO A 132 16.25 33.03 -17.40
CA PRO A 132 17.07 33.97 -16.65
C PRO A 132 17.54 33.34 -15.33
N VAL A 133 18.86 33.30 -15.16
CA VAL A 133 19.53 32.80 -13.95
C VAL A 133 19.22 33.77 -12.80
N GLY A 134 18.19 33.47 -12.01
CA GLY A 134 17.75 34.33 -10.93
C GLY A 134 16.41 33.96 -10.30
N VAL A 135 15.51 33.28 -11.04
CA VAL A 135 14.23 32.82 -10.50
C VAL A 135 14.45 31.64 -9.54
N ARG A 136 14.78 31.94 -8.28
CA ARG A 136 14.70 30.97 -7.18
C ARG A 136 13.26 30.46 -7.11
N LYS A 137 13.08 29.18 -7.43
CA LYS A 137 11.78 28.51 -7.32
C LYS A 137 11.28 28.64 -5.88
N LYS A 138 10.02 29.06 -5.71
CA LYS A 138 9.37 29.19 -4.38
C LYS A 138 9.53 27.84 -3.64
N PRO A 139 10.00 27.84 -2.38
CA PRO A 139 10.07 26.61 -1.59
C PRO A 139 8.65 26.05 -1.39
N LEU A 140 8.52 24.75 -1.58
CA LEU A 140 7.28 24.00 -1.46
C LEU A 140 7.12 23.45 -0.04
N ARG A 141 5.88 23.26 0.41
CA ARG A 141 5.56 22.47 1.61
C ARG A 141 5.16 21.06 1.17
N VAL A 142 5.95 20.08 1.58
CA VAL A 142 5.86 18.69 1.12
C VAL A 142 5.51 17.79 2.29
N VAL A 143 4.54 16.89 2.15
CA VAL A 143 4.32 15.81 3.14
C VAL A 143 4.84 14.47 2.63
N VAL A 144 5.55 13.75 3.50
CA VAL A 144 6.07 12.40 3.26
C VAL A 144 5.44 11.46 4.29
N THR A 145 4.40 10.72 3.87
CA THR A 145 3.80 9.70 4.74
C THR A 145 4.68 8.46 4.73
N GLY A 146 4.99 7.85 5.88
CA GLY A 146 6.02 6.79 5.97
C GLY A 146 7.46 7.35 5.95
N GLY A 147 7.62 8.66 6.23
CA GLY A 147 8.90 9.37 6.16
C GLY A 147 9.94 8.94 7.20
N ALA A 148 9.56 8.21 8.25
CA ALA A 148 10.51 7.62 9.20
C ALA A 148 10.93 6.18 8.80
N GLY A 149 10.38 5.63 7.71
CA GLY A 149 10.85 4.40 7.08
C GLY A 149 12.15 4.57 6.29
N PHE A 150 12.70 3.44 5.81
CA PHE A 150 13.95 3.38 5.03
C PHE A 150 13.99 4.40 3.87
N VAL A 151 13.22 4.18 2.80
CA VAL A 151 13.21 5.06 1.62
C VAL A 151 12.67 6.47 1.96
N GLY A 152 11.71 6.55 2.89
CA GLY A 152 11.13 7.82 3.33
C GLY A 152 12.15 8.78 3.93
N SER A 153 13.03 8.29 4.80
CA SER A 153 14.04 9.15 5.44
C SER A 153 15.06 9.74 4.46
N HIS A 154 15.49 8.96 3.46
CA HIS A 154 16.37 9.46 2.38
C HIS A 154 15.65 10.47 1.47
N LEU A 155 14.35 10.30 1.25
CA LEU A 155 13.54 11.30 0.54
C LEU A 155 13.41 12.60 1.35
N VAL A 156 13.19 12.52 2.67
CA VAL A 156 13.18 13.67 3.59
C VAL A 156 14.50 14.44 3.53
N ASP A 157 15.64 13.74 3.62
CA ASP A 157 16.98 14.34 3.48
C ASP A 157 17.12 15.12 2.15
N LYS A 158 16.70 14.51 1.03
CA LYS A 158 16.81 15.13 -0.29
C LYS A 158 15.86 16.31 -0.50
N VAL A 159 14.65 16.29 0.06
CA VAL A 159 13.69 17.40 -0.08
C VAL A 159 14.07 18.59 0.83
N LEU A 160 14.53 18.35 2.06
CA LEU A 160 15.06 19.43 2.91
C LEU A 160 16.34 20.08 2.34
N ALA A 161 17.20 19.27 1.70
CA ALA A 161 18.37 19.76 0.96
C ALA A 161 18.01 20.51 -0.34
N ARG A 162 16.83 20.26 -0.92
CA ARG A 162 16.28 21.04 -2.05
C ARG A 162 15.86 22.46 -1.64
N GLY A 163 15.79 22.75 -0.34
CA GLY A 163 15.37 24.05 0.22
C GLY A 163 13.89 24.13 0.61
N ASP A 164 13.12 23.05 0.38
CA ASP A 164 11.71 22.96 0.72
C ASP A 164 11.47 22.72 2.22
N SER A 165 10.20 22.81 2.63
CA SER A 165 9.72 22.40 3.96
C SER A 165 9.07 21.03 3.90
N VAL A 166 9.35 20.18 4.89
CA VAL A 166 8.92 18.77 4.92
C VAL A 166 8.18 18.43 6.20
N ILE A 167 6.96 17.92 6.04
CA ILE A 167 6.16 17.27 7.08
C ILE A 167 6.33 15.76 6.93
N VAL A 168 6.78 15.07 7.97
CA VAL A 168 6.72 13.59 8.05
C VAL A 168 5.47 13.17 8.79
N VAL A 169 4.71 12.27 8.18
CA VAL A 169 3.54 11.62 8.79
C VAL A 169 3.87 10.14 8.96
N ASP A 170 4.03 9.66 10.19
CA ASP A 170 4.39 8.27 10.46
C ASP A 170 3.77 7.76 11.77
N ASN A 171 3.38 6.48 11.79
CA ASN A 171 2.83 5.83 12.99
C ASN A 171 3.92 5.08 13.80
N PHE A 172 5.12 4.93 13.23
CA PHE A 172 6.24 4.13 13.72
C PHE A 172 5.93 2.63 13.84
N PHE A 173 5.06 2.08 12.98
CA PHE A 173 4.79 0.64 12.91
C PHE A 173 5.98 -0.15 12.35
N THR A 174 6.68 0.41 11.35
CA THR A 174 7.98 -0.09 10.84
C THR A 174 9.01 1.03 10.65
N GLY A 175 8.59 2.31 10.74
CA GLY A 175 9.50 3.46 10.76
C GLY A 175 10.18 3.63 12.12
N ARG A 176 11.36 4.25 12.13
CA ARG A 176 12.17 4.49 13.35
C ARG A 176 12.41 6.00 13.49
N LYS A 177 12.19 6.58 14.67
CA LYS A 177 12.32 8.04 14.89
C LYS A 177 13.76 8.52 14.63
N GLU A 178 14.72 7.64 14.90
CA GLU A 178 16.15 7.79 14.72
C GLU A 178 16.52 8.10 13.26
N ASN A 179 15.73 7.60 12.30
CA ASN A 179 15.95 7.84 10.86
C ASN A 179 15.73 9.30 10.43
N VAL A 180 15.06 10.12 11.25
CA VAL A 180 14.76 11.54 10.98
C VAL A 180 15.11 12.47 12.14
N ALA A 181 15.70 11.95 13.22
CA ALA A 181 15.95 12.69 14.45
C ALA A 181 16.91 13.88 14.26
N HIS A 182 17.84 13.78 13.31
CA HIS A 182 18.78 14.84 12.96
C HIS A 182 18.13 16.10 12.35
N HIS A 183 16.88 16.01 11.88
CA HIS A 183 16.12 17.17 11.38
C HIS A 183 15.26 17.87 12.45
N LEU A 184 15.17 17.36 13.68
CA LEU A 184 14.25 17.91 14.70
C LEU A 184 14.54 19.37 15.11
N ALA A 185 15.76 19.88 14.84
CA ALA A 185 16.13 21.27 15.07
C ALA A 185 16.01 22.17 13.81
N ASN A 186 15.57 21.63 12.67
CA ASN A 186 15.46 22.37 11.41
C ASN A 186 14.07 23.05 11.32
N PRO A 187 13.96 24.39 11.22
CA PRO A 187 12.67 25.08 11.18
C PRO A 187 11.84 24.82 9.91
N ARG A 188 12.39 24.08 8.94
CA ARG A 188 11.66 23.57 7.77
C ARG A 188 11.17 22.12 7.92
N PHE A 189 11.37 21.49 9.07
CA PHE A 189 10.98 20.10 9.33
C PHE A 189 9.88 20.01 10.40
N GLU A 190 8.88 19.17 10.14
CA GLU A 190 7.74 18.91 11.03
C GLU A 190 7.53 17.39 11.11
N LEU A 191 7.29 16.84 12.31
CA LEU A 191 7.12 15.40 12.52
C LEU A 191 5.81 15.11 13.26
N ILE A 192 4.82 14.62 12.52
CA ILE A 192 3.49 14.29 13.02
C ILE A 192 3.38 12.77 13.22
N ARG A 193 3.13 12.34 14.46
CA ARG A 193 2.83 10.93 14.76
C ARG A 193 1.36 10.63 14.45
N HIS A 194 1.09 10.05 13.29
CA HIS A 194 -0.27 9.83 12.79
C HIS A 194 -0.34 8.60 11.87
N ASP A 195 -1.47 7.88 11.88
CA ASP A 195 -1.71 6.74 11.00
C ASP A 195 -2.59 7.18 9.81
N VAL A 196 -2.12 6.97 8.58
CA VAL A 196 -2.81 7.44 7.37
C VAL A 196 -4.23 6.87 7.18
N VAL A 197 -4.57 5.79 7.88
CA VAL A 197 -5.94 5.24 7.93
C VAL A 197 -6.94 6.24 8.53
N GLU A 198 -6.48 7.14 9.40
CA GLU A 198 -7.27 8.25 9.93
C GLU A 198 -7.08 9.52 9.06
N PRO A 199 -8.13 10.33 8.82
CA PRO A 199 -8.00 11.59 8.08
C PRO A 199 -7.05 12.60 8.75
N ILE A 200 -6.41 13.44 7.94
CA ILE A 200 -5.58 14.56 8.39
C ILE A 200 -5.77 15.78 7.46
N LEU A 201 -5.75 16.98 8.02
CA LEU A 201 -5.88 18.24 7.28
C LEU A 201 -4.54 18.99 7.33
N LEU A 202 -3.89 19.11 6.17
CA LEU A 202 -2.62 19.81 5.98
C LEU A 202 -2.68 20.68 4.72
N GLU A 203 -2.09 21.87 4.77
CA GLU A 203 -1.87 22.71 3.58
C GLU A 203 -0.46 22.42 3.02
N VAL A 204 -0.40 21.84 1.82
CA VAL A 204 0.82 21.30 1.18
C VAL A 204 0.75 21.43 -0.35
N ASP A 205 1.89 21.56 -1.02
CA ASP A 205 1.99 21.58 -2.49
C ASP A 205 2.22 20.17 -3.08
N GLN A 206 2.84 19.26 -2.31
CA GLN A 206 3.21 17.91 -2.76
C GLN A 206 3.01 16.85 -1.65
N ILE A 207 2.52 15.67 -2.04
CA ILE A 207 2.32 14.51 -1.18
C ILE A 207 3.11 13.34 -1.76
N TYR A 208 4.05 12.79 -1.00
CA TYR A 208 4.77 11.56 -1.32
C TYR A 208 4.25 10.42 -0.43
N HIS A 209 3.48 9.51 -1.00
CA HIS A 209 2.79 8.45 -0.27
C HIS A 209 3.62 7.16 -0.19
N LEU A 210 4.39 7.01 0.89
CA LEU A 210 5.23 5.85 1.21
C LEU A 210 4.71 5.02 2.39
N ALA A 211 3.59 5.39 3.02
CA ALA A 211 3.06 4.72 4.20
C ALA A 211 2.45 3.34 3.86
N CYS A 212 3.25 2.28 3.95
CA CYS A 212 2.82 0.88 3.88
C CYS A 212 3.92 -0.03 4.47
N PRO A 213 3.60 -1.06 5.28
CA PRO A 213 4.58 -2.10 5.60
C PRO A 213 5.03 -2.78 4.31
N ALA A 214 6.34 -2.87 4.07
CA ALA A 214 6.92 -3.30 2.78
C ALA A 214 7.71 -4.62 2.82
N SER A 215 7.94 -5.16 4.03
CA SER A 215 8.55 -6.48 4.23
C SER A 215 7.50 -7.59 4.15
N PRO A 216 7.79 -8.74 3.51
CA PRO A 216 6.96 -9.94 3.60
C PRO A 216 6.73 -10.47 5.01
N VAL A 217 7.55 -10.11 6.00
CA VAL A 217 7.32 -10.40 7.42
C VAL A 217 6.28 -9.42 7.96
N HIS A 218 6.56 -8.11 7.85
CA HIS A 218 5.73 -7.06 8.43
C HIS A 218 4.31 -6.95 7.81
N TYR A 219 4.16 -7.16 6.50
CA TYR A 219 2.84 -7.05 5.86
C TYR A 219 1.95 -8.30 6.06
N LYS A 220 2.55 -9.47 6.29
CA LYS A 220 1.83 -10.71 6.63
C LYS A 220 1.48 -10.82 8.12
N PHE A 221 2.22 -10.15 9.00
CA PHE A 221 1.94 -10.12 10.44
C PHE A 221 0.55 -9.57 10.77
N ASN A 222 0.08 -8.55 10.03
CA ASN A 222 -1.28 -8.03 10.16
C ASN A 222 -1.85 -7.66 8.77
N PRO A 223 -2.41 -8.63 8.03
CA PRO A 223 -2.90 -8.40 6.67
C PRO A 223 -4.08 -7.43 6.62
N ILE A 224 -4.90 -7.39 7.69
CA ILE A 224 -6.03 -6.46 7.82
C ILE A 224 -5.52 -5.02 7.95
N LYS A 225 -4.45 -4.78 8.72
CA LYS A 225 -3.81 -3.46 8.75
C LYS A 225 -3.15 -3.11 7.42
N THR A 226 -2.45 -4.06 6.79
CA THR A 226 -1.82 -3.84 5.46
C THR A 226 -2.85 -3.38 4.41
N ILE A 227 -3.99 -4.05 4.28
CA ILE A 227 -5.00 -3.67 3.29
C ILE A 227 -5.69 -2.34 3.67
N LYS A 228 -5.99 -2.10 4.95
CA LYS A 228 -6.52 -0.81 5.42
C LYS A 228 -5.56 0.35 5.12
N THR A 229 -4.27 0.20 5.42
CA THR A 229 -3.26 1.23 5.15
C THR A 229 -3.11 1.51 3.66
N ASN A 230 -3.14 0.49 2.79
CA ASN A 230 -3.11 0.73 1.34
C ASN A 230 -4.39 1.39 0.80
N VAL A 231 -5.58 0.94 1.21
CA VAL A 231 -6.86 1.43 0.67
C VAL A 231 -7.30 2.74 1.33
N MET A 232 -7.52 2.73 2.65
CA MET A 232 -7.98 3.91 3.40
C MET A 232 -6.90 5.00 3.45
N GLY A 233 -5.64 4.61 3.59
CA GLY A 233 -4.51 5.56 3.55
C GLY A 233 -4.41 6.28 2.20
N THR A 234 -4.51 5.55 1.09
CA THR A 234 -4.52 6.16 -0.25
C THR A 234 -5.76 7.05 -0.44
N LEU A 235 -6.95 6.60 -0.02
CA LEU A 235 -8.18 7.42 -0.08
C LEU A 235 -8.05 8.73 0.69
N ASN A 236 -7.56 8.70 1.93
CA ASN A 236 -7.39 9.89 2.77
C ASN A 236 -6.37 10.87 2.16
N MET A 237 -5.24 10.35 1.66
CA MET A 237 -4.19 11.21 1.07
C MET A 237 -4.57 11.75 -0.32
N LEU A 238 -5.38 11.02 -1.11
CA LEU A 238 -5.95 11.52 -2.36
C LEU A 238 -7.07 12.54 -2.12
N GLY A 239 -7.90 12.34 -1.09
CA GLY A 239 -8.88 13.32 -0.62
C GLY A 239 -8.21 14.62 -0.16
N LEU A 240 -7.11 14.51 0.58
CA LEU A 240 -6.24 15.64 0.94
C LEU A 240 -5.65 16.32 -0.31
N ALA A 241 -5.10 15.55 -1.26
CA ALA A 241 -4.55 16.07 -2.51
C ALA A 241 -5.57 16.89 -3.30
N LYS A 242 -6.79 16.35 -3.46
CA LYS A 242 -7.92 17.01 -4.11
C LYS A 242 -8.33 18.29 -3.38
N ARG A 243 -8.33 18.30 -2.04
CA ARG A 243 -8.76 19.45 -1.22
C ARG A 243 -7.85 20.68 -1.39
N VAL A 244 -6.54 20.48 -1.50
CA VAL A 244 -5.54 21.58 -1.54
C VAL A 244 -4.86 21.77 -2.90
N GLY A 245 -5.23 20.97 -3.90
CA GLY A 245 -4.59 21.00 -5.23
C GLY A 245 -3.17 20.43 -5.27
N ALA A 246 -2.77 19.65 -4.26
CA ALA A 246 -1.42 19.09 -4.18
C ALA A 246 -1.16 18.02 -5.24
N ARG A 247 0.08 17.97 -5.73
CA ARG A 247 0.59 16.86 -6.54
C ARG A 247 0.77 15.62 -5.66
N PHE A 248 0.17 14.50 -6.06
CA PHE A 248 0.25 13.23 -5.34
C PHE A 248 1.21 12.26 -6.05
N LEU A 249 2.13 11.65 -5.30
CA LEU A 249 2.98 10.56 -5.77
C LEU A 249 2.71 9.29 -4.95
N LEU A 250 2.15 8.26 -5.60
CA LEU A 250 2.05 6.92 -5.04
C LEU A 250 3.37 6.17 -5.22
N THR A 251 3.91 5.63 -4.13
CA THR A 251 4.89 4.54 -4.24
C THR A 251 4.16 3.20 -4.33
N SER A 252 4.14 2.70 -5.56
CA SER A 252 3.77 1.33 -5.90
C SER A 252 5.02 0.44 -5.86
N THR A 253 4.92 -0.76 -6.40
CA THR A 253 5.87 -1.86 -6.21
C THR A 253 5.94 -2.72 -7.47
N SER A 254 7.05 -3.43 -7.69
CA SER A 254 7.11 -4.49 -8.72
C SER A 254 6.15 -5.65 -8.45
N GLU A 255 5.69 -5.82 -7.20
CA GLU A 255 4.74 -6.86 -6.79
C GLU A 255 3.36 -6.73 -7.46
N VAL A 256 3.01 -5.57 -8.05
CA VAL A 256 1.77 -5.44 -8.84
C VAL A 256 1.77 -6.29 -10.11
N TYR A 257 2.97 -6.73 -10.55
CA TYR A 257 3.15 -7.67 -11.66
C TYR A 257 2.98 -9.14 -11.25
N GLY A 258 3.02 -9.46 -9.94
CA GLY A 258 2.84 -10.81 -9.40
C GLY A 258 3.96 -11.78 -9.79
N ASP A 259 3.57 -12.95 -10.32
CA ASP A 259 4.47 -13.94 -10.91
C ASP A 259 4.44 -13.78 -12.45
N PRO A 260 5.24 -12.86 -13.04
CA PRO A 260 5.02 -12.36 -14.39
C PRO A 260 5.31 -13.39 -15.49
N LEU A 261 4.45 -13.40 -16.50
CA LEU A 261 4.60 -14.21 -17.73
C LEU A 261 5.43 -13.50 -18.82
N GLU A 262 5.85 -12.25 -18.59
CA GLU A 262 6.64 -11.43 -19.50
C GLU A 262 7.96 -10.99 -18.84
N HIS A 263 9.02 -10.83 -19.65
CA HIS A 263 10.30 -10.29 -19.22
C HIS A 263 10.97 -9.48 -20.35
N PRO A 264 11.50 -8.26 -20.10
CA PRO A 264 11.38 -7.48 -18.86
C PRO A 264 9.94 -7.00 -18.60
N GLN A 265 9.59 -6.76 -17.34
CA GLN A 265 8.25 -6.33 -16.95
C GLN A 265 8.02 -4.85 -17.27
N LYS A 266 7.30 -4.58 -18.37
CA LYS A 266 6.92 -3.24 -18.83
C LYS A 266 5.73 -2.70 -18.04
N GLU A 267 5.58 -1.38 -17.96
CA GLU A 267 4.47 -0.73 -17.27
C GLU A 267 3.09 -1.06 -17.86
N SER A 268 3.05 -1.43 -19.15
CA SER A 268 1.86 -1.92 -19.86
C SER A 268 1.38 -3.31 -19.42
N TYR A 269 2.23 -4.09 -18.74
CA TYR A 269 1.86 -5.44 -18.28
C TYR A 269 0.89 -5.37 -17.11
N TRP A 270 -0.23 -6.10 -17.21
CA TRP A 270 -1.32 -6.06 -16.22
C TRP A 270 -1.02 -6.83 -14.92
N GLY A 271 0.04 -7.65 -14.93
CA GLY A 271 0.40 -8.52 -13.82
C GLY A 271 -0.37 -9.85 -13.80
N HIS A 272 0.27 -10.87 -13.23
CA HIS A 272 -0.31 -12.19 -12.98
C HIS A 272 -0.28 -12.43 -11.46
N VAL A 273 -1.31 -11.93 -10.79
CA VAL A 273 -1.45 -11.88 -9.32
C VAL A 273 -2.62 -12.75 -8.89
N ASN A 274 -2.43 -13.52 -7.82
CA ASN A 274 -3.52 -14.23 -7.14
C ASN A 274 -4.21 -13.27 -6.16
N PRO A 275 -5.53 -13.00 -6.28
CA PRO A 275 -6.22 -12.03 -5.42
C PRO A 275 -6.58 -12.56 -4.03
N ILE A 276 -6.46 -13.87 -3.77
CA ILE A 276 -6.83 -14.53 -2.50
C ILE A 276 -5.66 -15.26 -1.83
N GLY A 277 -4.43 -15.03 -2.28
CA GLY A 277 -3.21 -15.59 -1.71
C GLY A 277 -2.78 -14.90 -0.40
N VAL A 278 -1.84 -15.54 0.32
CA VAL A 278 -1.30 -15.02 1.60
C VAL A 278 -0.45 -13.74 1.46
N ARG A 279 -0.26 -13.23 0.23
CA ARG A 279 0.44 -11.98 -0.08
C ARG A 279 -0.52 -10.85 -0.51
N SER A 280 -1.73 -11.19 -0.96
CA SER A 280 -2.64 -10.28 -1.68
C SER A 280 -3.10 -9.07 -0.86
N CYS A 281 -3.02 -9.11 0.47
CA CYS A 281 -3.23 -7.95 1.34
C CYS A 281 -2.27 -6.78 1.03
N TYR A 282 -1.07 -7.08 0.51
CA TYR A 282 -0.10 -6.12 0.00
C TYR A 282 -0.26 -5.95 -1.53
N ASP A 283 -0.28 -7.06 -2.27
CA ASP A 283 -0.22 -7.03 -3.74
C ASP A 283 -1.47 -6.37 -4.36
N GLU A 284 -2.68 -6.85 -3.99
CA GLU A 284 -3.94 -6.21 -4.41
C GLU A 284 -4.19 -4.90 -3.67
N GLY A 285 -3.60 -4.70 -2.48
CA GLY A 285 -3.61 -3.40 -1.80
C GLY A 285 -2.91 -2.32 -2.65
N LYS A 286 -1.75 -2.65 -3.23
CA LYS A 286 -1.00 -1.73 -4.10
C LYS A 286 -1.63 -1.57 -5.48
N ARG A 287 -2.21 -2.63 -6.06
CA ARG A 287 -3.01 -2.55 -7.29
C ARG A 287 -4.24 -1.67 -7.10
N THR A 288 -4.97 -1.83 -6.00
CA THR A 288 -6.10 -0.96 -5.61
C THR A 288 -5.66 0.48 -5.42
N ALA A 289 -4.50 0.73 -4.80
CA ALA A 289 -3.95 2.08 -4.66
C ALA A 289 -3.63 2.74 -6.01
N GLU A 290 -3.11 1.99 -7.00
CA GLU A 290 -2.94 2.51 -8.37
C GLU A 290 -4.29 2.87 -9.01
N THR A 291 -5.30 1.99 -8.90
CA THR A 291 -6.66 2.24 -9.41
C THR A 291 -7.24 3.53 -8.82
N LEU A 292 -7.26 3.66 -7.48
CA LEU A 292 -7.73 4.85 -6.78
C LEU A 292 -6.99 6.12 -7.23
N THR A 293 -5.67 6.04 -7.39
CA THR A 293 -4.84 7.16 -7.85
C THR A 293 -5.24 7.60 -9.26
N MET A 294 -5.49 6.64 -10.17
CA MET A 294 -5.92 6.95 -11.53
C MET A 294 -7.38 7.41 -11.63
N ASP A 295 -8.26 7.00 -10.71
CA ASP A 295 -9.64 7.48 -10.64
C ASP A 295 -9.73 8.91 -10.11
N TYR A 296 -8.93 9.28 -9.11
CA TYR A 296 -8.80 10.67 -8.69
C TYR A 296 -8.18 11.57 -9.78
N HIS A 297 -7.30 11.02 -10.62
CA HIS A 297 -6.78 11.73 -11.78
C HIS A 297 -7.87 11.96 -12.84
N ARG A 298 -8.56 10.89 -13.28
CA ARG A 298 -9.58 10.95 -14.33
C ARG A 298 -10.84 11.71 -13.90
N GLY A 299 -11.36 11.45 -12.70
CA GLY A 299 -12.64 11.95 -12.21
C GLY A 299 -12.57 13.21 -11.35
N ALA A 300 -11.37 13.61 -10.89
CA ALA A 300 -11.20 14.80 -10.05
C ALA A 300 -10.00 15.69 -10.44
N GLY A 301 -9.31 15.39 -11.55
CA GLY A 301 -8.25 16.25 -12.11
C GLY A 301 -6.95 16.34 -11.29
N VAL A 302 -6.78 15.49 -10.26
CA VAL A 302 -5.60 15.54 -9.38
C VAL A 302 -4.33 15.26 -10.19
N GLU A 303 -3.25 16.03 -9.98
CA GLU A 303 -1.96 15.73 -10.60
C GLU A 303 -1.29 14.55 -9.90
N VAL A 304 -1.39 13.36 -10.48
CA VAL A 304 -0.83 12.13 -9.91
C VAL A 304 0.44 11.64 -10.60
N ARG A 305 1.28 10.93 -9.84
CA ARG A 305 2.44 10.17 -10.30
C ARG A 305 2.43 8.81 -9.60
N ILE A 306 2.79 7.75 -10.32
CA ILE A 306 2.91 6.39 -9.78
C ILE A 306 4.33 5.90 -10.05
N ALA A 307 5.02 5.41 -9.03
CA ALA A 307 6.34 4.81 -9.15
C ALA A 307 6.29 3.34 -8.70
N ARG A 308 6.46 2.39 -9.63
CA ARG A 308 6.54 0.96 -9.31
C ARG A 308 7.97 0.60 -8.87
N ILE A 309 8.19 0.58 -7.56
CA ILE A 309 9.53 0.41 -6.98
C ILE A 309 9.93 -1.08 -6.98
N PHE A 310 11.06 -1.39 -7.62
CA PHE A 310 11.73 -2.70 -7.56
C PHE A 310 12.62 -2.82 -6.30
N ASN A 311 13.15 -4.02 -6.06
CA ASN A 311 13.99 -4.32 -4.89
C ASN A 311 15.10 -3.27 -4.65
N THR A 312 14.98 -2.56 -3.54
CA THR A 312 15.85 -1.45 -3.13
C THR A 312 16.49 -1.78 -1.78
N TYR A 313 17.78 -1.48 -1.62
CA TYR A 313 18.59 -1.74 -0.42
C TYR A 313 19.47 -0.53 -0.08
N GLY A 314 19.95 -0.43 1.16
CA GLY A 314 20.84 0.66 1.59
C GLY A 314 20.79 0.98 3.09
N PRO A 315 21.48 2.04 3.55
CA PRO A 315 21.48 2.46 4.95
C PRO A 315 20.06 2.78 5.46
N ARG A 316 19.79 2.53 6.74
CA ARG A 316 18.46 2.65 7.39
C ARG A 316 17.40 1.63 6.90
N MET A 317 17.75 0.65 6.07
CA MET A 317 16.96 -0.57 5.89
C MET A 317 16.91 -1.36 7.22
N CYS A 318 15.79 -2.03 7.52
CA CYS A 318 15.73 -2.90 8.69
C CYS A 318 16.56 -4.17 8.44
N LEU A 319 17.27 -4.67 9.45
CA LEU A 319 18.00 -5.94 9.34
C LEU A 319 16.99 -7.09 9.20
N ASP A 320 15.92 -7.05 10.00
CA ASP A 320 14.81 -8.01 10.00
C ASP A 320 13.77 -7.75 8.89
N ASP A 321 14.12 -7.01 7.82
CA ASP A 321 13.20 -6.73 6.70
C ASP A 321 12.84 -8.01 5.90
N GLY A 322 13.48 -9.15 6.17
CA GLY A 322 13.14 -10.45 5.59
C GLY A 322 13.46 -10.59 4.10
N ARG A 323 14.04 -9.55 3.48
CA ARG A 323 14.46 -9.54 2.08
C ARG A 323 15.86 -10.13 1.93
N VAL A 324 16.15 -10.66 0.75
CA VAL A 324 17.39 -11.42 0.46
C VAL A 324 18.66 -10.67 0.90
N VAL A 325 18.80 -9.40 0.53
CA VAL A 325 20.00 -8.60 0.84
C VAL A 325 20.16 -8.33 2.34
N SER A 326 19.09 -7.97 3.05
CA SER A 326 19.17 -7.73 4.49
C SER A 326 19.46 -9.01 5.27
N ASN A 327 18.85 -10.13 4.86
CA ASN A 327 19.05 -11.42 5.51
C ASN A 327 20.50 -11.90 5.37
N PHE A 328 21.10 -11.81 4.18
CA PHE A 328 22.51 -12.19 3.98
C PHE A 328 23.47 -11.32 4.80
N VAL A 329 23.26 -9.99 4.82
CA VAL A 329 24.09 -9.07 5.62
C VAL A 329 23.94 -9.34 7.12
N ALA A 330 22.71 -9.54 7.60
CA ALA A 330 22.45 -9.89 8.99
C ALA A 330 23.07 -11.24 9.38
N GLN A 331 23.00 -12.25 8.50
CA GLN A 331 23.63 -13.56 8.74
C GLN A 331 25.15 -13.47 8.85
N VAL A 332 25.81 -12.61 8.07
CA VAL A 332 27.27 -12.38 8.23
C VAL A 332 27.57 -11.66 9.54
N CYS A 333 26.84 -10.57 9.85
CA CYS A 333 27.09 -9.75 11.02
C CYS A 333 26.68 -10.37 12.37
N LEU A 334 25.84 -11.41 12.38
CA LEU A 334 25.35 -12.06 13.62
C LEU A 334 25.94 -13.46 13.87
N ASN A 335 26.70 -14.02 12.92
CA ASN A 335 27.42 -15.28 13.08
C ASN A 335 28.96 -15.10 12.99
N SER A 336 29.45 -13.90 13.34
CA SER A 336 30.88 -13.54 13.43
C SER A 336 31.28 -13.29 14.89
#